data_AF-A0AA90S8G7-F1
#
_entry.id   AF-A0AA90S8G7-F1
#
_cell.length_a   1.000
_cell.length_b   1.000
_cell.length_c   1.000
_cell.angle_alpha   90.00
_cell.angle_beta   90.00
_cell.angle_gamma   90.00
#
_symmetry.space_group_name_H-M   'P 1'
#
loop_
_entity.id
_entity.type
_entity.pdbx_description
1 polymer ?
#
loop_
_entity_poly.entity_id
_entity_poly.type
_entity_poly.pdbx_seq_one_letter_code
_entity_poly.pdbx_strand_id
1 'polypeptide(L)'
;MSFELDPGAWERAARAVDELAAGLPEPPDLPLPDDRYARALGDLPQRSDAAARAAHRAAVAELHGLAARIRAGARDVIATDTSGAEQIATAR
;
A
#
# COMPACT_ATOMS: atom_id res chain seq x y z
N MET A 1 0.81 -24.19 -18.52
CA MET A 1 1.16 -22.76 -18.39
C MET A 1 2.34 -22.70 -17.43
N SER A 2 3.58 -22.65 -17.93
CA SER A 2 4.75 -22.47 -17.08
C SER A 2 4.81 -21.00 -16.70
N PHE A 3 4.56 -20.69 -15.43
CA PHE A 3 4.82 -19.36 -14.89
C PHE A 3 6.33 -19.26 -14.71
N GLU A 4 7.00 -18.63 -15.67
CA GLU A 4 8.38 -18.22 -15.47
C GLU A 4 8.36 -17.12 -14.39
N LEU A 5 8.88 -17.45 -13.21
CA LEU A 5 8.91 -16.55 -12.06
C LEU A 5 10.02 -15.53 -12.30
N ASP A 6 9.70 -14.35 -12.85
CA ASP A 6 10.64 -13.21 -12.91
C ASP A 6 10.67 -12.52 -11.53
N PRO A 7 11.72 -12.68 -10.71
CA PRO A 7 11.83 -12.01 -9.42
C PRO A 7 11.81 -10.48 -9.57
N GLY A 8 12.31 -9.98 -10.70
CA GLY A 8 12.29 -8.57 -11.04
C GLY A 8 10.88 -8.04 -11.25
N ALA A 9 9.94 -8.86 -11.76
CA ALA A 9 8.55 -8.44 -11.93
C ALA A 9 7.86 -8.18 -10.59
N TRP A 10 8.10 -9.05 -9.61
CA TRP A 10 7.53 -8.89 -8.27
C TRP A 10 8.08 -7.65 -7.55
N GLU A 11 9.39 -7.40 -7.64
CA GLU A 11 9.97 -6.19 -7.03
C GLU A 11 9.48 -4.92 -7.73
N ARG A 12 9.38 -4.92 -9.08
CA ARG A 12 8.77 -3.79 -9.81
C ARG A 12 7.33 -3.53 -9.37
N ALA A 13 6.55 -4.58 -9.16
CA ALA A 13 5.16 -4.45 -8.68
C ALA A 13 5.11 -3.88 -7.26
N ALA A 14 5.93 -4.39 -6.33
CA ALA A 14 6.00 -3.86 -4.97
C ALA A 14 6.46 -2.40 -4.96
N ARG A 15 7.44 -2.06 -5.79
CA ARG A 15 7.94 -0.69 -5.95
C ARG A 15 6.86 0.26 -6.47
N ALA A 16 6.09 -0.16 -7.48
CA ALA A 16 4.99 0.65 -8.01
C ALA A 16 3.93 0.94 -6.95
N VAL A 17 3.66 -0.02 -6.05
CA VAL A 17 2.74 0.19 -4.92
C VAL A 17 3.32 1.16 -3.89
N ASP A 18 4.61 1.07 -3.56
CA ASP A 18 5.26 2.05 -2.68
C ASP A 18 5.27 3.46 -3.29
N GLU A 19 5.46 3.57 -4.61
CA GLU A 19 5.39 4.85 -5.33
C GLU A 19 3.97 5.41 -5.35
N LEU A 20 2.94 4.57 -5.46
CA LEU A 20 1.55 4.99 -5.31
C LEU A 20 1.27 5.53 -3.90
N ALA A 21 1.81 4.89 -2.87
CA ALA A 21 1.69 5.37 -1.49
C ALA A 21 2.38 6.73 -1.30
N ALA A 22 3.59 6.88 -1.84
CA ALA A 22 4.36 8.13 -1.76
C ALA A 22 3.74 9.27 -2.58
N GLY A 23 3.04 8.94 -3.67
CA GLY A 23 2.37 9.91 -4.54
C GLY A 23 0.97 10.31 -4.07
N LEU A 24 0.42 9.69 -3.03
CA LEU A 24 -0.92 10.01 -2.54
C LEU A 24 -0.89 11.36 -1.80
N PRO A 25 -1.61 12.39 -2.27
CA PRO A 25 -1.57 13.70 -1.63
C PRO A 25 -2.29 13.67 -0.28
N GLU A 26 -1.77 14.42 0.69
CA GLU A 26 -2.47 14.65 1.96
C GLU A 26 -3.79 15.40 1.71
N PRO A 27 -4.87 15.11 2.46
CA PRO A 27 -6.10 15.87 2.39
C PRO A 27 -5.84 17.35 2.71
N PRO A 28 -6.29 18.28 1.85
CA PRO A 28 -6.10 19.70 2.10
C PRO A 28 -6.95 20.17 3.27
N ASP A 29 -6.47 21.22 3.95
CA ASP A 29 -7.31 21.96 4.89
C ASP A 29 -8.31 22.82 4.12
N LEU A 30 -9.59 22.72 4.50
CA LEU A 30 -10.67 23.48 3.90
C LEU A 30 -11.13 24.56 4.89
N PRO A 31 -10.50 25.75 4.88
CA PRO A 31 -10.89 26.81 5.79
C PRO A 31 -12.32 27.24 5.51
N LEU A 32 -13.14 27.30 6.56
CA LEU A 32 -14.48 27.83 6.47
C LEU A 32 -14.48 29.35 6.62
N PRO A 33 -15.37 30.07 5.92
CA PRO A 33 -15.58 31.49 6.13
C PRO A 33 -16.07 31.75 7.56
N ASP A 34 -15.66 32.87 8.18
CA ASP A 34 -16.17 33.27 9.49
C ASP A 34 -17.55 33.95 9.36
N ASP A 35 -18.56 33.14 9.09
CA ASP A 35 -19.95 33.57 9.00
C ASP A 35 -20.88 32.81 9.97
N ARG A 36 -22.14 33.22 9.98
CA ARG A 36 -23.16 32.61 10.86
C ARG A 36 -23.39 31.13 10.59
N TYR A 37 -23.17 30.68 9.35
CA TYR A 37 -23.38 29.29 8.95
C TYR A 37 -22.20 28.44 9.40
N ALA A 38 -20.97 28.92 9.26
CA ALA A 38 -19.78 28.26 9.80
C ALA A 38 -19.86 28.10 11.33
N ARG A 39 -20.33 29.14 12.04
CA ARG A 39 -20.56 29.05 13.49
C ARG A 39 -21.63 28.01 13.86
N ALA A 40 -22.67 27.85 13.04
CA ALA A 40 -23.72 26.86 13.27
C ALA A 40 -23.23 25.41 13.09
N LEU A 41 -22.16 25.19 12.33
CA LEU A 41 -21.55 23.87 12.13
C LEU A 41 -20.73 23.39 13.35
N GLY A 42 -20.36 24.28 14.26
CA GLY A 42 -19.60 23.93 15.45
C GLY A 42 -18.25 23.27 15.13
N ASP A 43 -18.00 22.10 15.70
CA ASP A 43 -16.76 21.33 15.58
C ASP A 43 -16.76 20.30 14.42
N LEU A 44 -17.89 20.18 13.71
CA LEU A 44 -18.05 19.23 12.61
C LEU A 44 -16.95 19.35 11.53
N PRO A 45 -16.54 20.56 11.10
CA PRO A 45 -15.50 20.73 10.08
C PRO A 45 -14.16 20.15 10.55
N GLN A 46 -13.73 20.46 11.78
CA GLN A 46 -12.47 19.95 12.34
C GLN A 46 -12.51 18.43 12.49
N ARG A 47 -13.66 17.86 12.86
CA ARG A 47 -13.85 16.41 12.92
C ARG A 47 -13.82 15.75 11.55
N SER A 48 -14.39 16.41 10.53
CA SER A 48 -14.35 15.95 9.14
C SER A 48 -12.91 15.93 8.62
N ASP A 49 -12.16 17.01 8.82
CA ASP A 49 -10.76 17.10 8.40
C ASP A 49 -9.88 16.07 9.12
N ALA A 50 -10.09 15.88 10.42
CA ALA A 50 -9.40 14.86 11.20
C ALA A 50 -9.71 13.44 10.68
N ALA A 51 -10.97 13.16 10.33
CA ALA A 51 -11.38 11.89 9.74
C ALA A 51 -10.76 11.67 8.36
N ALA A 52 -10.71 12.69 7.50
CA ALA A 52 -10.08 12.64 6.19
C ALA A 52 -8.57 12.31 6.32
N ARG A 53 -7.86 12.99 7.22
CA ARG A 53 -6.44 12.72 7.50
C ARG A 53 -6.22 11.32 8.06
N ALA A 54 -7.13 10.83 8.92
CA ALA A 54 -7.05 9.48 9.45
C ALA A 54 -7.25 8.42 8.36
N ALA A 55 -8.24 8.60 7.48
CA ALA A 55 -8.49 7.73 6.35
C ALA A 55 -7.31 7.71 5.37
N HIS A 56 -6.71 8.88 5.09
CA HIS A 56 -5.52 8.98 4.26
C HIS A 56 -4.35 8.17 4.85
N ARG A 57 -4.03 8.34 6.14
CA ARG A 57 -2.96 7.56 6.80
C ARG A 57 -3.22 6.05 6.74
N ALA A 58 -4.47 5.64 6.93
CA ALA A 58 -4.84 4.22 6.83
C ALA A 58 -4.61 3.69 5.41
N ALA A 59 -5.04 4.43 4.37
CA ALA A 59 -4.82 4.04 2.98
C ALA A 59 -3.32 3.92 2.63
N VAL A 60 -2.48 4.87 3.07
CA VAL A 60 -1.01 4.80 2.89
C VAL A 60 -0.43 3.57 3.58
N ALA A 61 -0.86 3.27 4.81
CA ALA A 61 -0.41 2.09 5.53
C ALA A 61 -0.83 0.77 4.83
N GLU A 62 -2.04 0.72 4.27
CA GLU A 62 -2.52 -0.43 3.49
C GLU A 62 -1.70 -0.66 2.23
N LEU A 63 -1.32 0.41 1.52
CA LEU A 63 -0.47 0.32 0.33
C LEU A 63 0.92 -0.22 0.68
N HIS A 64 1.57 0.30 1.73
CA HIS A 64 2.84 -0.27 2.19
C HIS A 64 2.69 -1.73 2.66
N GLY A 65 1.59 -2.06 3.32
CA GLY A 65 1.27 -3.44 3.70
C GLY A 65 1.09 -4.36 2.49
N LEU A 66 0.51 -3.86 1.39
CA LEU A 66 0.42 -4.59 0.12
C LEU A 66 1.80 -4.80 -0.51
N ALA A 67 2.63 -3.75 -0.60
CA ALA A 67 3.99 -3.87 -1.13
C ALA A 67 4.83 -4.89 -0.34
N ALA A 68 4.73 -4.89 1.00
CA ALA A 68 5.39 -5.86 1.85
C ALA A 68 4.92 -7.29 1.60
N ARG A 69 3.60 -7.51 1.41
CA ARG A 69 3.05 -8.83 1.08
C ARG A 69 3.48 -9.33 -0.28
N ILE A 70 3.57 -8.46 -1.29
CA ILE A 70 4.10 -8.81 -2.62
C ILE A 70 5.53 -9.33 -2.49
N ARG A 71 6.40 -8.62 -1.76
CA ARG A 71 7.79 -9.05 -1.52
C ARG A 71 7.89 -10.34 -0.71
N ALA A 72 7.02 -10.54 0.29
CA ALA A 72 6.98 -11.76 1.06
C ALA A 72 6.58 -12.96 0.17
N GLY A 73 5.47 -12.83 -0.58
CA GLY A 73 5.02 -13.87 -1.49
C GLY A 73 6.06 -14.22 -2.56
N ALA A 74 6.76 -13.21 -3.11
CA ALA A 74 7.84 -13.44 -4.06
C ALA A 74 8.97 -14.29 -3.47
N ARG A 75 9.41 -13.99 -2.24
CA ARG A 75 10.44 -14.77 -1.53
C ARG A 75 9.98 -16.21 -1.27
N ASP A 76 8.74 -16.40 -0.82
CA ASP A 76 8.20 -17.72 -0.50
C ASP A 76 8.12 -18.61 -1.76
N VAL A 77 7.71 -18.02 -2.87
CA VAL A 77 7.61 -18.72 -4.16
C VAL A 77 9.00 -19.09 -4.70
N ILE A 78 9.98 -18.17 -4.66
CA ILE A 78 11.36 -18.45 -5.09
C ILE A 78 12.01 -19.52 -4.20
N ALA A 79 11.79 -19.47 -2.89
CA ALA A 79 12.31 -20.47 -1.96
C ALA A 79 11.72 -21.86 -2.23
N THR A 80 10.42 -21.92 -2.53
CA THR A 80 9.73 -23.17 -2.90
C THR A 80 10.28 -23.74 -4.22
N ASP A 81 10.46 -22.89 -5.23
CA ASP A 81 11.01 -23.30 -6.53
C ASP A 81 12.45 -23.83 -6.39
N THR A 82 13.30 -23.10 -5.64
CA THR A 82 14.69 -23.51 -5.36
C THR A 82 14.75 -24.86 -4.65
N SER A 83 13.94 -25.04 -3.60
CA SER A 83 13.87 -26.31 -2.86
C SER A 83 13.38 -27.47 -3.74
N GLY A 84 12.39 -27.22 -4.60
CA GLY A 84 11.92 -28.22 -5.56
C GLY A 84 13.00 -28.64 -6.57
N ALA A 85 13.76 -27.67 -7.10
CA ALA A 85 14.86 -27.93 -8.01
C ALA A 85 15.99 -28.75 -7.34
N GLU A 86 16.32 -28.45 -6.08
CA GLU A 86 17.32 -29.21 -5.29
C GLU A 86 16.89 -30.67 -5.06
N GLN A 87 15.60 -30.91 -4.77
CA GLN A 87 15.06 -32.26 -4.61
C GLN A 87 15.13 -33.08 -5.90
N ILE A 88 14.83 -32.46 -7.04
CA ILE A 88 14.94 -33.12 -8.36
C ILE A 88 16.42 -33.42 -8.67
N ALA A 89 17.33 -32.49 -8.37
CA ALA A 89 18.75 -32.66 -8.62
C ALA A 89 19.37 -33.78 -7.77
N THR A 90 18.88 -33.98 -6.54
CA THR A 90 19.37 -35.01 -5.61
C THR A 90 18.72 -36.39 -5.81
N ALA A 91 17.54 -36.45 -6.45
CA ALA A 91 16.88 -37.70 -6.83
C ALA A 91 17.42 -38.33 -8.14
N ARG A 92 18.40 -37.69 -8.79
CA ARG A 92 19.06 -38.11 -10.03
C ARG A 92 20.43 -38.71 -9.76
#